data_AF-A0A9E2Y0S1-F1
#
_entry.id   AF-A0A9E2Y0S1-F1
#
_cell.length_a   1.000
_cell.length_b   1.000
_cell.length_c   1.000
_cell.angle_alpha   90.00
_cell.angle_beta   90.00
_cell.angle_gamma   90.00
#
_symmetry.space_group_name_H-M   'P 1'
#
loop_
_entity.id
_entity.type
_entity.pdbx_description
1 polymer ?
#
loop_
_entity_poly.entity_id
_entity_poly.type
_entity_poly.pdbx_seq_one_letter_code
_entity_poly.pdbx_strand_id
1 'polypeptide(L)'
;MAETIQQIFCDPPISIARLGGSSTPLDAYVWNEPANPRADGDTIIMPAWSLRVNVDGSFQPVMPDGITFRDGDAIRPVCPFVELHAWLGEPGSGPSTWREAPLTPDLLSRFGATISAITLTVTAMNRKAARRRRDHDLVFGTFPPVVVQGDQTAFVPLRGISPPNAARAMIPLGRHIPLGGIQMLESMPPPTSGTPAWDGIVDTSVLRFRITPAEGLFYGPPRAARPTSESPVPAVEPANAFLDPDAGWFNQSGDGGGFVQPGDTYDMVRPESQQEPTPPSLGVVDDTCEIRVEVTLTLPNAASLNAHASVFVAPPDFAPDRRPFLSLADELNDRSAARVGPPGGEQLDDWVEDLFERIYETASMMNVDFWRATRGLPGLTGTRLAGTAVPEDHVAPPDQAMGSLDALRDRDFPIAAPSTDVPLPLSEHARSRHRTLSGIAELRDLVARQPDRLKTLIRQPFEVEDGEQGGDVTTMRMPPFMRQSNALPLTLAAWQYDLVIQWASAAVRAPALVAAARSPSPAADEPGFAERSAARRAAVLARMGVS
;
A
#
# COMPACT_ATOMS: atom_id res chain seq x y z
N MET A 1 -18.51 -1.53 40.25
CA MET A 1 -17.17 -1.90 40.77
C MET A 1 -16.16 -0.88 40.24
N ALA A 2 -14.92 -0.83 40.72
CA ALA A 2 -13.95 0.09 40.12
C ALA A 2 -13.60 -0.39 38.70
N GLU A 3 -13.54 0.54 37.75
CA GLU A 3 -13.11 0.30 36.37
C GLU A 3 -11.69 -0.29 36.34
N THR A 4 -11.40 -1.20 35.41
CA THR A 4 -10.08 -1.80 35.20
C THR A 4 -9.69 -1.82 33.72
N ILE A 5 -8.40 -1.99 33.42
CA ILE A 5 -7.94 -2.29 32.05
C ILE A 5 -8.36 -3.72 31.71
N GLN A 6 -9.24 -3.88 30.73
CA GLN A 6 -9.73 -5.18 30.25
C GLN A 6 -8.84 -5.74 29.14
N GLN A 7 -8.33 -4.85 28.29
CA GLN A 7 -7.51 -5.21 27.13
C GLN A 7 -6.59 -4.04 26.75
N ILE A 8 -5.47 -4.36 26.12
CA ILE A 8 -4.63 -3.39 25.41
C ILE A 8 -4.64 -3.68 23.90
N PHE A 9 -4.38 -2.66 23.09
CA PHE A 9 -4.22 -2.81 21.64
C PHE A 9 -3.22 -1.79 21.09
N CYS A 10 -2.75 -2.04 19.87
CA CYS A 10 -1.84 -1.16 19.15
C CYS A 10 -2.61 -0.39 18.07
N ASP A 11 -2.37 0.91 17.97
CA ASP A 11 -2.95 1.75 16.92
C ASP A 11 -1.85 2.49 16.12
N PRO A 12 -1.79 2.33 14.79
CA PRO A 12 -2.52 1.33 14.02
C PRO A 12 -1.99 -0.09 14.27
N PRO A 13 -2.82 -1.14 14.13
CA PRO A 13 -2.39 -2.54 14.27
C PRO A 13 -1.57 -3.03 13.07
N ILE A 14 -1.66 -2.32 11.93
CA ILE A 14 -0.89 -2.56 10.73
C ILE A 14 -0.28 -1.23 10.27
N SER A 15 1.04 -1.20 10.10
CA SER A 15 1.78 -0.04 9.59
C SER A 15 2.65 -0.41 8.41
N ILE A 16 2.92 0.56 7.54
CA ILE A 16 3.87 0.42 6.43
C ILE A 16 5.07 1.32 6.74
N ALA A 17 6.24 0.71 6.93
CA ALA A 17 7.51 1.41 6.92
C ALA A 17 8.07 1.37 5.50
N ARG A 18 8.84 2.39 5.10
CA ARG A 18 9.44 2.45 3.75
C ARG A 18 10.94 2.65 3.85
N LEU A 19 11.69 1.80 3.15
CA LEU A 19 13.15 1.83 3.09
C LEU A 19 13.66 3.22 2.67
N GLY A 20 14.84 3.59 3.14
CA GLY A 20 15.50 4.82 2.74
C GLY A 20 16.88 4.97 3.38
N GLY A 21 17.87 5.36 2.58
CA GLY A 21 19.26 5.52 3.02
C GLY A 21 19.56 6.82 3.78
N SER A 22 18.61 7.75 3.91
CA SER A 22 18.83 8.96 4.70
C SER A 22 18.71 8.68 6.19
N SER A 23 19.55 9.31 7.00
CA SER A 23 19.43 9.32 8.46
C SER A 23 18.22 10.14 8.97
N THR A 24 17.60 10.95 8.11
CA THR A 24 16.45 11.77 8.45
C THR A 24 15.17 11.10 7.94
N PRO A 25 14.22 10.73 8.83
CA PRO A 25 12.94 10.19 8.41
C PRO A 25 12.12 11.19 7.58
N LEU A 26 11.23 10.65 6.74
CA LEU A 26 10.24 11.43 6.01
C LEU A 26 9.23 12.02 7.00
N ASP A 27 8.98 13.32 6.88
CA ASP A 27 7.94 13.99 7.66
C ASP A 27 6.54 13.51 7.22
N ALA A 28 5.61 13.47 8.17
CA ALA A 28 4.23 13.06 7.93
C ALA A 28 3.52 14.04 6.99
N TYR A 29 2.63 13.48 6.16
CA TYR A 29 1.78 14.24 5.26
C TYR A 29 0.39 13.62 5.18
N VAL A 30 -0.56 14.42 4.71
CA VAL A 30 -1.93 14.00 4.40
C VAL A 30 -2.28 14.36 2.97
N TRP A 31 -3.21 13.61 2.38
CA TRP A 31 -3.81 13.99 1.10
C TRP A 31 -4.77 15.17 1.30
N ASN A 32 -4.76 16.09 0.35
CA ASN A 32 -5.68 17.21 0.30
C ASN A 32 -6.02 17.61 -1.15
N GLU A 33 -7.02 18.46 -1.28
CA GLU A 33 -7.31 19.16 -2.53
C GLU A 33 -6.38 20.36 -2.71
N PRO A 34 -6.07 20.71 -3.96
CA PRO A 34 -5.27 21.88 -4.24
C PRO A 34 -6.09 23.14 -3.99
N ALA A 35 -5.56 24.08 -3.22
CA ALA A 35 -6.20 25.38 -3.01
C ALA A 35 -6.33 26.22 -4.30
N ASN A 36 -5.55 25.89 -5.33
CA ASN A 36 -5.61 26.56 -6.63
C ASN A 36 -6.67 25.90 -7.51
N PRO A 37 -7.76 26.59 -7.89
CA PRO A 37 -8.81 26.03 -8.74
C PRO A 37 -8.34 25.71 -10.18
N ARG A 38 -7.12 26.13 -10.57
CA ARG A 38 -6.49 25.76 -11.84
C ARG A 38 -5.64 24.49 -11.76
N ALA A 39 -5.51 23.87 -10.60
CA ALA A 39 -4.71 22.65 -10.44
C ALA A 39 -5.45 21.38 -10.91
N ASP A 40 -6.42 21.54 -11.81
CA ASP A 40 -7.24 20.47 -12.39
C ASP A 40 -7.74 19.43 -11.37
N GLY A 41 -8.01 19.83 -10.12
CA GLY A 41 -8.51 18.94 -9.06
C GLY A 41 -7.59 17.74 -8.75
N ASP A 42 -6.29 17.84 -9.00
CA ASP A 42 -5.33 16.78 -8.67
C ASP A 42 -5.14 16.68 -7.15
N THR A 43 -5.15 15.45 -6.60
CA THR A 43 -4.75 15.20 -5.21
C THR A 43 -3.35 15.75 -4.96
N ILE A 44 -3.20 16.52 -3.88
CA ILE A 44 -1.90 16.98 -3.40
C ILE A 44 -1.58 16.35 -2.05
N ILE A 45 -0.31 16.41 -1.66
CA ILE A 45 0.13 16.13 -0.30
C ILE A 45 0.40 17.42 0.44
N MET A 46 0.02 17.46 1.72
CA MET A 46 0.32 18.58 2.61
C MET A 46 1.04 18.09 3.86
N PRO A 47 2.01 18.86 4.38
CA PRO A 47 2.63 18.55 5.66
C PRO A 47 1.62 18.35 6.77
N ALA A 48 1.92 17.40 7.64
CA ALA A 48 1.17 17.10 8.85
C ALA A 48 2.09 17.06 10.07
N TRP A 49 1.51 17.08 11.26
CA TRP A 49 2.26 16.96 12.50
C TRP A 49 3.12 15.71 12.49
N SER A 50 4.42 15.92 12.69
CA SER A 50 5.47 14.92 12.69
C SER A 50 6.18 14.92 14.04
N LEU A 51 6.85 13.82 14.38
CA LEU A 51 7.67 13.74 15.59
C LEU A 51 9.15 13.64 15.20
N ARG A 52 9.95 14.63 15.62
CA ARG A 52 11.41 14.54 15.54
C ARG A 52 11.91 13.82 16.77
N VAL A 53 12.46 12.62 16.57
CA VAL A 53 12.89 11.74 17.67
C VAL A 53 14.41 11.68 17.72
N ASN A 54 14.96 11.89 18.90
CA ASN A 54 16.38 11.81 19.20
C ASN A 54 16.82 10.36 19.48
N VAL A 55 18.14 10.14 19.56
CA VAL A 55 18.73 8.82 19.81
C VAL A 55 18.38 8.26 21.20
N ASP A 56 18.09 9.14 22.17
CA ASP A 56 17.67 8.79 23.53
C ASP A 56 16.15 8.54 23.67
N GLY A 57 15.38 8.70 22.60
CA GLY A 57 13.93 8.49 22.57
C GLY A 57 13.10 9.68 23.02
N SER A 58 13.74 10.78 23.43
CA SER A 58 13.07 12.08 23.54
C SER A 58 12.61 12.54 22.15
N PHE A 59 11.52 13.31 22.09
CA PHE A 59 10.99 13.78 20.82
C PHE A 59 10.34 15.16 20.91
N GLN A 60 10.13 15.77 19.75
CA GLN A 60 9.42 17.04 19.61
C GLN A 60 8.40 16.99 18.47
N PRO A 61 7.13 17.38 18.72
CA PRO A 61 6.17 17.60 17.65
C PRO A 61 6.58 18.79 16.77
N VAL A 62 6.52 18.62 15.44
CA VAL A 62 6.83 19.65 14.45
C VAL A 62 5.80 19.64 13.33
N MET A 63 5.39 20.83 12.87
CA MET A 63 4.67 20.99 11.62
C MET A 63 5.67 21.45 10.56
N PRO A 64 5.99 20.63 9.55
CA PRO A 64 6.92 21.04 8.49
C PRO A 64 6.29 22.09 7.57
N ASP A 65 7.09 23.01 7.03
CA ASP A 65 6.62 23.96 6.00
C ASP A 65 6.46 23.31 4.61
N GLY A 66 7.03 22.11 4.42
CA GLY A 66 6.99 21.35 3.18
C GLY A 66 7.53 19.93 3.37
N ILE A 67 7.24 19.03 2.41
CA ILE A 67 7.70 17.64 2.45
C ILE A 67 8.96 17.48 1.60
N THR A 68 10.00 16.91 2.21
CA THR A 68 11.26 16.60 1.53
C THR A 68 11.43 15.08 1.47
N PHE A 69 11.45 14.51 0.27
CA PHE A 69 11.56 13.05 0.07
C PHE A 69 12.99 12.52 0.05
N ARG A 70 13.98 13.39 -0.16
CA ARG A 70 15.38 13.01 -0.35
C ARG A 70 16.32 14.01 0.28
N ASP A 71 17.44 13.50 0.78
CA ASP A 71 18.61 14.28 1.19
C ASP A 71 19.77 13.94 0.25
N GLY A 72 19.96 14.78 -0.77
CA GLY A 72 20.85 14.46 -1.89
C GLY A 72 20.36 13.22 -2.65
N ASP A 73 21.22 12.20 -2.75
CA ASP A 73 20.90 10.94 -3.41
C ASP A 73 20.13 9.95 -2.51
N ALA A 74 20.07 10.22 -1.19
CA ALA A 74 19.46 9.33 -0.21
C ALA A 74 17.95 9.60 -0.06
N ILE A 75 17.14 8.55 -0.16
CA ILE A 75 15.69 8.62 0.11
C ILE A 75 15.45 8.67 1.62
N ARG A 76 14.53 9.55 2.06
CA ARG A 76 14.10 9.58 3.46
C ARG A 76 13.20 8.39 3.78
N PRO A 77 13.54 7.57 4.80
CA PRO A 77 12.70 6.43 5.16
C PRO A 77 11.39 6.87 5.81
N VAL A 78 10.32 6.10 5.61
CA VAL A 78 9.08 6.26 6.39
C VAL A 78 9.20 5.41 7.65
N CYS A 79 9.23 6.08 8.80
CA CYS A 79 9.39 5.48 10.12
C CYS A 79 8.07 5.59 10.92
N PRO A 80 7.16 4.61 10.81
CA PRO A 80 5.84 4.72 11.44
C PRO A 80 5.94 4.66 12.97
N PHE A 81 5.00 5.34 13.61
CA PHE A 81 4.74 5.23 15.04
C PHE A 81 3.59 4.26 15.26
N VAL A 82 3.63 3.56 16.40
CA VAL A 82 2.53 2.74 16.90
C VAL A 82 2.29 3.15 18.34
N GLU A 83 1.05 3.54 18.61
CA GLU A 83 0.60 3.95 19.94
C GLU A 83 -0.07 2.79 20.67
N LEU A 84 0.06 2.79 22.00
CA LEU A 84 -0.58 1.81 22.86
C LEU A 84 -1.86 2.41 23.45
N HIS A 85 -2.94 1.65 23.35
CA HIS A 85 -4.25 2.02 23.84
C HIS A 85 -4.85 0.90 24.69
N ALA A 86 -5.91 1.22 25.42
CA ALA A 86 -6.57 0.32 26.36
C ALA A 86 -8.10 0.39 26.24
N TRP A 87 -8.74 -0.75 26.43
CA TRP A 87 -10.16 -0.84 26.72
C TRP A 87 -10.38 -0.88 28.22
N LEU A 88 -11.15 0.07 28.73
CA LEU A 88 -11.48 0.22 30.13
C LEU A 88 -12.93 -0.17 30.39
N GLY A 89 -13.17 -0.95 31.44
CA GLY A 89 -14.51 -1.41 31.80
C GLY A 89 -14.55 -2.03 33.17
N GLU A 90 -15.75 -2.31 33.68
CA GLU A 90 -15.90 -3.03 34.96
C GLU A 90 -15.44 -4.50 34.81
N PRO A 91 -14.84 -5.10 35.86
CA PRO A 91 -14.46 -6.51 35.85
C PRO A 91 -15.63 -7.42 35.46
N GLY A 92 -15.42 -8.25 34.43
CA GLY A 92 -16.42 -9.19 33.91
C GLY A 92 -17.52 -8.56 33.04
N SER A 93 -17.46 -7.25 32.77
CA SER A 93 -18.36 -6.60 31.81
C SER A 93 -18.05 -6.99 30.36
N GLY A 94 -19.05 -6.88 29.48
CA GLY A 94 -18.89 -7.21 28.07
C GLY A 94 -18.20 -6.09 27.26
N PRO A 95 -17.55 -6.41 26.13
CA PRO A 95 -16.85 -5.43 25.29
C PRO A 95 -17.69 -4.23 24.85
N SER A 96 -19.01 -4.40 24.70
CA SER A 96 -19.93 -3.31 24.31
C SER A 96 -20.10 -2.21 25.36
N THR A 97 -19.64 -2.44 26.59
CA THR A 97 -19.66 -1.42 27.66
C THR A 97 -18.28 -0.86 27.96
N TRP A 98 -17.25 -1.33 27.26
CA TRP A 98 -15.90 -0.81 27.43
C TRP A 98 -15.75 0.50 26.70
N ARG A 99 -14.85 1.34 27.20
CA ARG A 99 -14.46 2.60 26.56
C ARG A 99 -12.98 2.58 26.21
N GLU A 100 -12.65 3.22 25.10
CA GLU A 100 -11.26 3.39 24.69
C GLU A 100 -10.57 4.46 25.56
N ALA A 101 -9.27 4.27 25.80
CA ALA A 101 -8.40 5.28 26.37
C ALA A 101 -6.94 5.07 25.93
N PRO A 102 -6.18 6.15 25.71
CA PRO A 102 -4.74 6.04 25.47
C PRO A 102 -4.03 5.43 26.68
N LEU A 103 -3.05 4.57 26.42
CA LEU A 103 -2.19 4.04 27.47
C LEU A 103 -1.13 5.09 27.81
N THR A 104 -1.26 5.70 28.98
CA THR A 104 -0.35 6.74 29.48
C THR A 104 0.30 6.30 30.80
N PRO A 105 1.41 6.92 31.23
CA PRO A 105 1.99 6.67 32.55
C PRO A 105 0.99 6.88 33.69
N ASP A 106 0.11 7.87 33.60
CA ASP A 106 -0.93 8.15 34.59
C ASP A 106 -2.01 7.06 34.61
N LEU A 107 -2.40 6.53 33.44
CA LEU A 107 -3.31 5.38 33.38
C LEU A 107 -2.67 4.14 34.03
N LEU A 108 -1.40 3.85 33.74
CA LEU A 108 -0.70 2.72 34.36
C LEU A 108 -0.61 2.88 35.89
N SER A 109 -0.24 4.07 36.36
CA SER A 109 -0.11 4.39 37.79
C SER A 109 -1.42 4.21 38.55
N ARG A 110 -2.56 4.59 37.95
CA ARG A 110 -3.91 4.33 38.52
C ARG A 110 -4.18 2.85 38.76
N PHE A 111 -3.55 1.97 38.00
CA PHE A 111 -3.64 0.51 38.12
C PHE A 111 -2.41 -0.13 38.79
N GLY A 112 -1.59 0.68 39.47
CA GLY A 112 -0.43 0.21 40.23
C GLY A 112 0.75 -0.27 39.37
N ALA A 113 0.75 0.03 38.07
CA ALA A 113 1.82 -0.31 37.14
C ALA A 113 2.66 0.92 36.80
N THR A 114 3.84 0.67 36.22
CA THR A 114 4.69 1.71 35.64
C THR A 114 5.03 1.32 34.19
N ILE A 115 5.73 2.18 33.46
CA ILE A 115 6.08 1.91 32.05
C ILE A 115 6.90 0.61 31.91
N SER A 116 7.71 0.25 32.91
CA SER A 116 8.47 -1.01 32.93
C SER A 116 7.61 -2.28 33.03
N ALA A 117 6.30 -2.14 33.27
CA ALA A 117 5.35 -3.24 33.18
C ALA A 117 5.04 -3.66 31.72
N ILE A 118 5.52 -2.88 30.74
CA ILE A 118 5.36 -3.15 29.32
C ILE A 118 6.60 -3.83 28.79
N THR A 119 6.41 -4.91 28.03
CA THR A 119 7.47 -5.58 27.29
C THR A 119 7.06 -5.74 25.83
N LEU A 120 7.96 -5.40 24.92
CA LEU A 120 7.82 -5.61 23.49
C LEU A 120 8.70 -6.79 23.09
N THR A 121 8.09 -7.81 22.48
CA THR A 121 8.80 -8.91 21.84
C THR A 121 8.74 -8.72 20.33
N VAL A 122 9.89 -8.50 19.71
CA VAL A 122 10.01 -8.03 18.33
C VAL A 122 10.65 -9.10 17.46
N THR A 123 9.90 -9.54 16.46
CA THR A 123 10.33 -10.53 15.46
C THR A 123 10.38 -9.87 14.09
N ALA A 124 11.58 -9.65 13.55
CA ALA A 124 11.78 -9.16 12.18
C ALA A 124 12.27 -10.31 11.31
N MET A 125 11.60 -10.55 10.17
CA MET A 125 11.89 -11.69 9.31
C MET A 125 11.77 -11.34 7.82
N ASN A 126 12.73 -11.82 7.03
CA ASN A 126 12.60 -11.92 5.58
C ASN A 126 12.49 -13.41 5.20
N ARG A 127 11.44 -13.76 4.47
CA ARG A 127 11.11 -15.14 4.06
C ARG A 127 11.10 -15.32 2.55
N LYS A 128 11.61 -14.35 1.77
CA LYS A 128 11.49 -14.35 0.30
C LYS A 128 12.23 -15.54 -0.32
N ALA A 129 13.50 -15.72 0.01
CA ALA A 129 14.32 -16.84 -0.50
C ALA A 129 13.75 -18.19 -0.04
N ALA A 130 13.39 -18.30 1.24
CA ALA A 130 12.78 -19.50 1.80
C ALA A 130 11.49 -19.93 1.08
N ARG A 131 10.56 -18.99 0.81
CA ARG A 131 9.33 -19.29 0.08
C ARG A 131 9.59 -19.75 -1.36
N ARG A 132 10.63 -19.22 -2.01
CA ARG A 132 11.03 -19.56 -3.38
C ARG A 132 11.65 -20.94 -3.53
N ARG A 133 12.47 -21.34 -2.57
CA ARG A 133 13.11 -22.65 -2.57
C ARG A 133 12.34 -23.70 -1.78
N ARG A 134 11.26 -23.30 -1.10
CA ARG A 134 10.55 -24.12 -0.08
C ARG A 134 11.54 -24.67 0.95
N ASP A 135 12.51 -23.84 1.33
CA ASP A 135 13.59 -24.18 2.23
C ASP A 135 13.58 -23.21 3.42
N HIS A 136 13.27 -23.72 4.60
CA HIS A 136 13.17 -22.90 5.81
C HIS A 136 14.52 -22.39 6.31
N ASP A 137 15.64 -22.97 5.88
CA ASP A 137 16.98 -22.55 6.29
C ASP A 137 17.40 -21.22 5.63
N LEU A 138 16.70 -20.83 4.55
CA LEU A 138 16.90 -19.59 3.81
C LEU A 138 16.11 -18.40 4.35
N VAL A 139 15.42 -18.56 5.48
CA VAL A 139 14.88 -17.40 6.23
C VAL A 139 16.05 -16.64 6.85
N PHE A 140 15.89 -15.34 7.05
CA PHE A 140 16.75 -14.63 8.00
C PHE A 140 15.95 -13.62 8.80
N GLY A 141 16.40 -13.34 10.01
CA GLY A 141 15.65 -12.51 10.94
C GLY A 141 16.26 -12.46 12.33
N THR A 142 15.46 -12.02 13.30
CA THR A 142 15.87 -11.96 14.71
C THR A 142 15.68 -13.32 15.38
N PHE A 143 16.78 -13.98 15.71
CA PHE A 143 16.81 -15.26 16.43
C PHE A 143 17.73 -15.16 17.67
N PRO A 144 17.19 -15.22 18.91
CA PRO A 144 15.77 -15.15 19.28
C PRO A 144 15.14 -13.77 18.95
N PRO A 145 13.81 -13.60 19.13
CA PRO A 145 13.18 -12.30 19.09
C PRO A 145 13.88 -11.28 20.01
N VAL A 146 13.86 -10.01 19.61
CA VAL A 146 14.43 -8.91 20.39
C VAL A 146 13.42 -8.48 21.45
N VAL A 147 13.87 -8.35 22.69
CA VAL A 147 13.04 -7.89 23.81
C VAL A 147 13.39 -6.45 24.15
N VAL A 148 12.39 -5.58 24.21
CA VAL A 148 12.53 -4.16 24.59
C VAL A 148 11.59 -3.89 25.76
N GLN A 149 12.11 -3.32 26.85
CA GLN A 149 11.30 -2.89 27.98
C GLN A 149 10.63 -1.54 27.67
N GLY A 150 9.46 -1.27 28.24
CA GLY A 150 8.71 -0.05 27.96
C GLY A 150 9.46 1.24 28.31
N ASP A 151 10.38 1.17 29.28
CA ASP A 151 11.26 2.27 29.72
C ASP A 151 12.63 2.29 29.01
N GLN A 152 12.86 1.37 28.05
CA GLN A 152 14.07 1.32 27.26
C GLN A 152 13.93 2.17 25.99
N THR A 153 14.31 3.45 26.10
CA THR A 153 14.13 4.47 25.05
C THR A 153 15.30 4.56 24.06
N ALA A 154 16.41 3.88 24.36
CA ALA A 154 17.53 3.75 23.42
C ALA A 154 17.13 2.93 22.19
N PHE A 155 17.63 3.35 21.02
CA PHE A 155 17.45 2.63 19.76
C PHE A 155 17.99 1.19 19.83
N VAL A 156 17.17 0.22 19.42
CA VAL A 156 17.52 -1.20 19.40
C VAL A 156 17.57 -1.70 17.95
N PRO A 157 18.75 -2.06 17.43
CA PRO A 157 18.89 -2.54 16.06
C PRO A 157 18.32 -3.96 15.89
N LEU A 158 17.60 -4.18 14.80
CA LEU A 158 17.08 -5.49 14.40
C LEU A 158 18.08 -6.12 13.42
N ARG A 159 18.84 -7.11 13.91
CA ARG A 159 19.89 -7.77 13.12
C ARG A 159 19.39 -9.10 12.56
N GLY A 160 19.31 -9.19 11.24
CA GLY A 160 18.95 -10.39 10.51
C GLY A 160 20.11 -11.39 10.45
N ILE A 161 19.91 -12.57 11.02
CA ILE A 161 20.83 -13.72 10.95
C ILE A 161 20.08 -14.96 10.45
N SER A 162 20.81 -15.98 10.00
CA SER A 162 20.23 -17.28 9.66
C SER A 162 19.69 -18.01 10.90
N PRO A 163 18.72 -18.94 10.74
CA PRO A 163 18.19 -19.73 11.85
C PRO A 163 19.32 -20.49 12.55
N PRO A 164 19.30 -20.59 13.89
CA PRO A 164 20.36 -21.26 14.65
C PRO A 164 20.50 -22.75 14.34
N ASN A 165 19.45 -23.36 13.79
CA ASN A 165 19.36 -24.77 13.43
C ASN A 165 19.40 -25.02 11.92
N ALA A 166 19.75 -24.02 11.11
CA ALA A 166 19.90 -24.21 9.68
C ALA A 166 21.02 -25.23 9.40
N ALA A 167 20.76 -26.19 8.52
CA ALA A 167 21.76 -27.18 8.09
C ALA A 167 22.95 -26.48 7.41
N ARG A 168 22.67 -25.40 6.67
CA ARG A 168 23.68 -24.49 6.14
C ARG A 168 23.19 -23.04 6.22
N ALA A 169 23.85 -22.24 7.06
CA ALA A 169 23.50 -20.84 7.23
C ALA A 169 23.80 -20.01 5.97
N MET A 170 22.77 -19.34 5.43
CA MET A 170 22.93 -18.38 4.32
C MET A 170 23.75 -17.15 4.72
N ILE A 171 23.57 -16.66 5.94
CA ILE A 171 24.34 -15.56 6.51
C ILE A 171 25.44 -16.16 7.39
N PRO A 172 26.73 -15.98 7.04
CA PRO A 172 27.83 -16.53 7.83
C PRO A 172 27.86 -16.01 9.28
N LEU A 173 28.36 -16.84 10.18
CA LEU A 173 28.52 -16.48 11.60
C LEU A 173 29.29 -15.17 11.78
N GLY A 174 28.76 -14.26 12.61
CA GLY A 174 29.35 -12.95 12.86
C GLY A 174 28.98 -11.86 11.84
N ARG A 175 28.27 -12.21 10.76
CA ARG A 175 27.65 -11.25 9.82
C ARG A 175 26.15 -11.13 10.11
N HIS A 176 25.56 -10.05 9.61
CA HIS A 176 24.12 -9.83 9.66
C HIS A 176 23.68 -8.93 8.50
N ILE A 177 22.40 -9.02 8.17
CA ILE A 177 21.70 -8.04 7.33
C ILE A 177 20.91 -7.12 8.27
N PRO A 178 21.08 -5.78 8.21
CA PRO A 178 20.24 -4.85 8.97
C PRO A 178 18.78 -4.98 8.55
N LEU A 179 17.87 -5.11 9.50
CA LEU A 179 16.41 -5.12 9.26
C LEU A 179 15.74 -3.87 9.84
N GLY A 180 16.52 -2.83 10.09
CA GLY A 180 16.08 -1.60 10.75
C GLY A 180 16.26 -1.64 12.27
N GLY A 181 15.34 -1.02 12.99
CA GLY A 181 15.36 -0.88 14.45
C GLY A 181 14.02 -0.49 15.05
N ILE A 182 13.94 -0.63 16.37
CA ILE A 182 12.79 -0.21 17.19
C ILE A 182 13.26 0.72 18.31
N GLN A 183 12.42 1.66 18.70
CA GLN A 183 12.71 2.58 19.79
C GLN A 183 11.43 2.94 20.54
N MET A 184 11.41 2.78 21.87
CA MET A 184 10.37 3.38 22.72
C MET A 184 10.58 4.89 22.79
N LEU A 185 9.50 5.66 22.76
CA LEU A 185 9.56 7.11 22.92
C LEU A 185 9.26 7.49 24.38
N GLU A 186 9.95 8.51 24.87
CA GLU A 186 9.69 9.08 26.19
C GLU A 186 8.30 9.74 26.23
N SER A 187 7.41 9.25 27.08
CA SER A 187 6.14 9.94 27.34
C SER A 187 6.40 11.31 27.96
N MET A 188 5.84 12.36 27.38
CA MET A 188 5.93 13.71 27.92
C MET A 188 4.58 14.17 28.45
N PRO A 189 4.52 14.82 29.63
CA PRO A 189 3.28 15.40 30.12
C PRO A 189 2.74 16.44 29.12
N PRO A 190 1.41 16.61 29.04
CA PRO A 190 0.83 17.69 28.25
C PRO A 190 1.39 19.05 28.70
N PRO A 191 1.48 20.03 27.78
CA PRO A 191 1.94 21.36 28.12
C PRO A 191 1.01 21.99 29.17
N THR A 192 1.58 22.73 30.12
CA THR A 192 0.83 23.28 31.28
C THR A 192 -0.11 24.44 30.91
N SER A 193 -0.07 24.90 29.66
CA SER A 193 -1.01 25.87 29.05
C SER A 193 -0.86 25.82 27.53
N GLY A 194 -1.91 26.18 26.77
CA GLY A 194 -2.00 26.11 25.30
C GLY A 194 -1.02 27.01 24.51
N THR A 195 0.26 26.87 24.81
CA THR A 195 1.38 27.65 24.27
C THR A 195 1.99 27.01 23.03
N PRO A 196 2.09 25.67 22.89
CA PRO A 196 2.52 25.07 21.63
C PRO A 196 1.35 24.91 20.65
N ALA A 197 1.57 25.17 19.37
CA ALA A 197 0.55 25.01 18.32
C ALA A 197 0.05 23.55 18.14
N TRP A 198 0.72 22.57 18.74
CA TRP A 198 0.33 21.16 18.74
C TRP A 198 -0.54 20.75 19.93
N ASP A 199 -0.77 21.64 20.91
CA ASP A 199 -1.60 21.33 22.08
C ASP A 199 -3.04 20.98 21.66
N GLY A 200 -3.58 19.90 22.20
CA GLY A 200 -4.88 19.33 21.81
C GLY A 200 -4.90 18.62 20.44
N ILE A 201 -3.79 18.60 19.69
CA ILE A 201 -3.68 17.92 18.39
C ILE A 201 -2.80 16.67 18.51
N VAL A 202 -1.66 16.78 19.19
CA VAL A 202 -0.72 15.67 19.42
C VAL A 202 -0.69 15.38 20.91
N ASP A 203 -1.23 14.23 21.33
CA ASP A 203 -1.14 13.79 22.72
C ASP A 203 0.25 13.22 23.00
N THR A 204 1.15 14.02 23.57
CA THR A 204 2.53 13.59 23.85
C THR A 204 2.66 12.59 25.00
N SER A 205 1.57 12.33 25.74
CA SER A 205 1.57 11.45 26.92
C SER A 205 1.28 9.98 26.60
N VAL A 206 0.77 9.69 25.39
CA VAL A 206 0.53 8.31 24.95
C VAL A 206 1.85 7.56 24.80
N LEU A 207 1.88 6.34 25.32
CA LEU A 207 3.01 5.43 25.13
C LEU A 207 3.06 4.96 23.68
N ARG A 208 4.23 5.10 23.06
CA ARG A 208 4.42 4.76 21.66
C ARG A 208 5.83 4.24 21.39
N PHE A 209 5.96 3.49 20.31
CA PHE A 209 7.24 3.09 19.76
C PHE A 209 7.34 3.45 18.28
N ARG A 210 8.56 3.68 17.81
CA ARG A 210 8.89 3.93 16.41
C ARG A 210 9.59 2.71 15.81
N ILE A 211 9.23 2.38 14.58
CA ILE A 211 9.99 1.47 13.74
C ILE A 211 10.77 2.31 12.72
N THR A 212 12.08 2.04 12.63
CA THR A 212 12.95 2.59 11.59
C THR A 212 13.33 1.46 10.65
N PRO A 213 13.01 1.51 9.35
CA PRO A 213 13.36 0.45 8.41
C PRO A 213 14.85 0.47 8.08
N ALA A 214 15.30 -0.54 7.33
CA ALA A 214 16.65 -0.56 6.75
C ALA A 214 16.79 0.43 5.56
N GLU A 215 17.98 0.49 4.98
CA GLU A 215 18.34 1.49 3.96
C GLU A 215 17.82 1.15 2.56
N GLY A 216 17.50 -0.12 2.29
CA GLY A 216 17.09 -0.58 0.96
C GLY A 216 18.25 -1.16 0.15
N LEU A 217 19.16 -1.86 0.82
CA LEU A 217 20.35 -2.45 0.21
C LEU A 217 20.14 -3.92 -0.20
N PHE A 218 20.94 -4.34 -1.16
CA PHE A 218 21.00 -5.72 -1.65
C PHE A 218 22.21 -6.45 -1.07
N TYR A 219 22.04 -7.75 -0.83
CA TYR A 219 23.01 -8.67 -0.24
C TYR A 219 23.07 -9.95 -1.06
N GLY A 220 24.25 -10.52 -1.24
CA GLY A 220 24.41 -11.68 -2.11
C GLY A 220 25.72 -12.43 -1.87
N PRO A 221 25.99 -13.52 -2.59
CA PRO A 221 27.28 -14.18 -2.56
C PRO A 221 28.36 -13.30 -3.22
N PRO A 222 29.66 -13.57 -2.97
CA PRO A 222 30.77 -12.83 -3.60
C PRO A 222 30.71 -12.73 -5.14
N ARG A 223 30.01 -13.66 -5.81
CA ARG A 223 29.82 -13.63 -7.26
C ARG A 223 28.80 -12.57 -7.72
N ALA A 224 27.84 -12.19 -6.89
CA ALA A 224 26.85 -11.16 -7.20
C ALA A 224 27.44 -9.74 -7.23
N ALA A 225 28.65 -9.55 -6.67
CA ALA A 225 29.44 -8.34 -6.78
C ALA A 225 30.31 -8.27 -8.05
N ARG A 226 29.95 -9.03 -9.09
CA ARG A 226 30.60 -8.99 -10.40
C ARG A 226 29.58 -8.57 -11.46
N PRO A 227 29.98 -7.78 -12.47
CA PRO A 227 29.13 -7.51 -13.63
C PRO A 227 28.70 -8.79 -14.34
N THR A 228 27.56 -8.74 -15.03
CA THR A 228 27.07 -9.81 -15.90
C THR A 228 27.20 -9.40 -17.36
N SER A 229 26.89 -10.31 -18.30
CA SER A 229 26.78 -9.96 -19.71
C SER A 229 25.63 -9.00 -20.00
N GLU A 230 24.61 -8.94 -19.14
CA GLU A 230 23.44 -8.08 -19.28
C GLU A 230 23.58 -6.72 -18.61
N SER A 231 24.35 -6.65 -17.53
CA SER A 231 24.55 -5.42 -16.76
C SER A 231 26.03 -5.18 -16.46
N PRO A 232 26.59 -4.03 -16.86
CA PRO A 232 27.95 -3.64 -16.49
C PRO A 232 28.06 -3.26 -15.00
N VAL A 233 26.91 -3.09 -14.31
CA VAL A 233 26.84 -2.79 -12.88
C VAL A 233 26.55 -4.08 -12.11
N PRO A 234 27.37 -4.44 -11.09
CA PRO A 234 27.09 -5.56 -10.22
C PRO A 234 25.73 -5.45 -9.52
N ALA A 235 25.10 -6.58 -9.22
CA ALA A 235 23.82 -6.60 -8.50
C ALA A 235 23.98 -6.21 -7.01
N VAL A 236 25.17 -6.44 -6.45
CA VAL A 236 25.45 -6.22 -5.02
C VAL A 236 26.80 -5.52 -4.86
N GLU A 237 26.86 -4.54 -3.96
CA GLU A 237 28.11 -3.87 -3.58
C GLU A 237 29.08 -4.85 -2.89
N PRO A 238 30.41 -4.75 -3.08
CA PRO A 238 31.38 -5.68 -2.50
C PRO A 238 31.26 -5.87 -0.97
N ALA A 239 30.88 -4.83 -0.23
CA ALA A 239 30.69 -4.89 1.22
C ALA A 239 29.53 -5.81 1.66
N ASN A 240 28.52 -5.95 0.80
CA ASN A 240 27.30 -6.73 1.03
C ASN A 240 27.36 -8.12 0.38
N ALA A 241 28.46 -8.45 -0.29
CA ALA A 241 28.66 -9.70 -1.01
C ALA A 241 29.26 -10.80 -0.13
N PHE A 242 28.53 -11.22 0.89
CA PHE A 242 29.00 -12.16 1.92
C PHE A 242 28.12 -13.39 2.16
N LEU A 243 27.01 -13.56 1.43
CA LEU A 243 26.14 -14.72 1.63
C LEU A 243 26.85 -16.00 1.18
N ASP A 244 26.55 -17.12 1.86
CA ASP A 244 27.10 -18.43 1.48
C ASP A 244 26.45 -18.91 0.16
N PRO A 245 27.22 -19.03 -0.94
CA PRO A 245 26.68 -19.44 -2.24
C PRO A 245 26.12 -20.86 -2.24
N ASP A 246 26.48 -21.70 -1.27
CA ASP A 246 26.04 -23.08 -1.24
C ASP A 246 24.89 -23.30 -0.25
N ALA A 247 24.33 -22.24 0.35
CA ALA A 247 23.19 -22.33 1.27
C ALA A 247 21.88 -22.77 0.60
N GLY A 248 21.88 -23.07 -0.70
CA GLY A 248 20.70 -23.52 -1.44
C GLY A 248 19.90 -22.40 -2.11
N TRP A 249 20.46 -21.19 -2.17
CA TRP A 249 19.85 -20.05 -2.86
C TRP A 249 20.53 -19.70 -4.19
N PHE A 250 21.86 -19.52 -4.18
CA PHE A 250 22.62 -19.14 -5.37
C PHE A 250 22.69 -20.29 -6.39
N ASN A 251 22.62 -19.93 -7.68
CA ASN A 251 22.69 -20.84 -8.82
C ASN A 251 21.63 -21.97 -8.79
N GLN A 252 20.54 -21.80 -8.05
CA GLN A 252 19.43 -22.74 -8.01
C GLN A 252 18.30 -22.23 -8.89
N SER A 253 17.75 -23.10 -9.74
CA SER A 253 16.45 -22.90 -10.39
C SER A 253 15.33 -22.98 -9.34
N GLY A 254 14.19 -22.30 -9.50
CA GLY A 254 13.03 -22.51 -8.61
C GLY A 254 12.53 -23.97 -8.67
N ASP A 255 12.29 -24.61 -7.52
CA ASP A 255 11.78 -26.00 -7.50
C ASP A 255 10.36 -26.05 -8.09
N GLY A 256 10.15 -26.87 -9.14
CA GLY A 256 8.84 -27.19 -9.70
C GLY A 256 8.22 -26.13 -10.61
N GLY A 257 9.01 -25.38 -11.39
CA GLY A 257 8.47 -24.25 -12.17
C GLY A 257 7.97 -23.12 -11.26
N GLY A 258 8.54 -23.04 -10.06
CA GLY A 258 8.17 -22.14 -8.97
C GLY A 258 8.44 -20.68 -9.27
N PHE A 259 7.63 -20.08 -10.13
CA PHE A 259 7.30 -18.67 -10.00
C PHE A 259 6.57 -18.51 -8.66
N VAL A 260 7.28 -18.04 -7.63
CA VAL A 260 6.57 -17.44 -6.51
C VAL A 260 5.99 -16.15 -7.05
N GLN A 261 4.67 -16.01 -7.03
CA GLN A 261 4.04 -14.71 -7.25
C GLN A 261 4.24 -13.90 -5.95
N PRO A 262 4.96 -12.76 -5.97
CA PRO A 262 5.43 -12.01 -7.14
C PRO A 262 6.71 -12.52 -7.86
N GLY A 263 6.63 -12.78 -9.17
CA GLY A 263 7.74 -13.36 -9.96
C GLY A 263 8.89 -12.40 -10.28
N ASP A 264 8.63 -11.10 -10.16
CA ASP A 264 9.54 -9.95 -10.34
C ASP A 264 10.60 -9.79 -9.23
N THR A 265 10.47 -10.51 -8.11
CA THR A 265 11.41 -10.47 -6.98
C THR A 265 12.43 -11.62 -7.01
N TYR A 266 12.64 -12.23 -8.18
CA TYR A 266 13.67 -13.23 -8.43
C TYR A 266 14.72 -12.62 -9.36
N ASP A 267 15.89 -12.26 -8.81
CA ASP A 267 16.98 -11.73 -9.62
C ASP A 267 17.56 -12.84 -10.49
N MET A 268 17.12 -12.84 -11.74
CA MET A 268 17.58 -13.72 -12.80
C MET A 268 17.95 -12.90 -14.02
N VAL A 269 18.91 -13.44 -14.78
CA VAL A 269 19.17 -13.02 -16.15
C VAL A 269 17.87 -13.16 -16.94
N ARG A 270 17.51 -12.23 -17.83
CA ARG A 270 16.27 -12.42 -18.62
C ARG A 270 16.59 -13.41 -19.73
N PRO A 271 15.88 -14.54 -19.87
CA PRO A 271 16.13 -15.43 -21.00
C PRO A 271 15.91 -14.67 -22.31
N GLU A 272 16.79 -14.88 -23.31
CA GLU A 272 16.73 -14.17 -24.60
C GLU A 272 15.48 -14.59 -25.41
N SER A 273 14.92 -15.76 -25.11
CA SER A 273 13.63 -16.22 -25.62
C SER A 273 12.84 -16.97 -24.56
N GLN A 274 11.50 -16.99 -24.68
CA GLN A 274 10.63 -17.79 -23.79
C GLN A 274 10.86 -19.32 -23.90
N GLN A 275 11.71 -19.77 -24.82
CA GLN A 275 12.06 -21.18 -25.01
C GLN A 275 13.32 -21.60 -24.25
N GLU A 276 14.05 -20.65 -23.64
CA GLU A 276 15.21 -20.94 -22.83
C GLU A 276 14.82 -21.37 -21.40
N PRO A 277 15.58 -22.29 -20.77
CA PRO A 277 15.36 -22.64 -19.39
C PRO A 277 15.53 -21.41 -18.49
N THR A 278 14.65 -21.27 -17.50
CA THR A 278 14.70 -20.19 -16.50
C THR A 278 16.11 -20.10 -15.92
N PRO A 279 16.84 -18.99 -16.14
CA PRO A 279 18.17 -18.84 -15.60
C PRO A 279 18.16 -18.86 -14.07
N PRO A 280 19.24 -19.38 -13.47
CA PRO A 280 19.29 -19.65 -12.04
C PRO A 280 19.46 -18.37 -11.22
N SER A 281 19.08 -18.43 -9.95
CA SER A 281 19.15 -17.31 -9.01
C SER A 281 20.56 -16.73 -8.87
N LEU A 282 20.67 -15.40 -8.86
CA LEU A 282 21.91 -14.69 -8.51
C LEU A 282 22.26 -14.77 -7.01
N GLY A 283 21.42 -15.41 -6.19
CA GLY A 283 21.64 -15.56 -4.76
C GLY A 283 21.43 -14.26 -3.97
N VAL A 284 20.75 -13.27 -4.56
CA VAL A 284 20.55 -11.94 -3.99
C VAL A 284 19.29 -11.92 -3.11
N VAL A 285 19.34 -11.16 -2.02
CA VAL A 285 18.21 -10.80 -1.15
C VAL A 285 18.28 -9.30 -0.83
N ASP A 286 17.15 -8.70 -0.49
CA ASP A 286 17.06 -7.33 0.00
C ASP A 286 16.87 -7.29 1.53
N ASP A 287 16.98 -6.11 2.12
CA ASP A 287 16.76 -5.85 3.55
C ASP A 287 15.30 -5.48 3.90
N THR A 288 14.35 -5.71 2.99
CA THR A 288 12.93 -5.66 3.36
C THR A 288 12.61 -6.78 4.34
N CYS A 289 11.61 -6.56 5.19
CA CYS A 289 11.14 -7.56 6.13
C CYS A 289 9.70 -7.30 6.57
N GLU A 290 9.17 -8.27 7.31
CA GLU A 290 7.98 -8.11 8.13
C GLU A 290 8.42 -8.07 9.60
N ILE A 291 7.93 -7.08 10.35
CA ILE A 291 8.20 -6.93 11.78
C ILE A 291 6.90 -7.17 12.53
N ARG A 292 6.89 -8.20 13.38
CA ARG A 292 5.80 -8.46 14.32
C ARG A 292 6.23 -8.00 15.70
N VAL A 293 5.41 -7.15 16.31
CA VAL A 293 5.60 -6.67 17.68
C VAL A 293 4.49 -7.24 18.54
N GLU A 294 4.86 -8.02 19.53
CA GLU A 294 3.96 -8.50 20.58
C GLU A 294 4.19 -7.65 21.83
N VAL A 295 3.14 -7.01 22.32
CA VAL A 295 3.20 -6.12 23.48
C VAL A 295 2.51 -6.82 24.63
N THR A 296 3.21 -6.98 25.75
CA THR A 296 2.65 -7.52 26.99
C THR A 296 2.64 -6.44 28.05
N LEU A 297 1.50 -6.25 28.71
CA LEU A 297 1.34 -5.43 29.91
C LEU A 297 1.07 -6.34 31.11
N THR A 298 1.95 -6.29 32.11
CA THR A 298 1.80 -7.06 33.36
C THR A 298 1.32 -6.15 34.49
N LEU A 299 0.04 -6.24 34.83
CA LEU A 299 -0.55 -5.49 35.93
C LEU A 299 -0.38 -6.22 37.28
N PRO A 300 -0.23 -5.50 38.41
CA PRO A 300 -0.21 -6.11 39.73
C PRO A 300 -1.49 -6.91 40.00
N ASN A 301 -1.36 -8.15 40.47
CA ASN A 301 -2.47 -9.02 40.86
C ASN A 301 -3.50 -9.31 39.75
N ALA A 302 -3.13 -9.14 38.48
CA ALA A 302 -3.97 -9.45 37.33
C ALA A 302 -3.21 -10.30 36.29
N ALA A 303 -3.95 -10.91 35.37
CA ALA A 303 -3.35 -11.60 34.24
C ALA A 303 -2.63 -10.60 33.32
N SER A 304 -1.58 -11.06 32.64
CA SER A 304 -0.92 -10.24 31.63
C SER A 304 -1.84 -10.03 30.42
N LEU A 305 -1.90 -8.79 29.95
CA LEU A 305 -2.67 -8.39 28.78
C LEU A 305 -1.74 -8.32 27.57
N ASN A 306 -2.24 -8.69 26.39
CA ASN A 306 -1.43 -8.74 25.17
C ASN A 306 -2.08 -7.93 24.04
N ALA A 307 -1.22 -7.26 23.28
CA ALA A 307 -1.54 -6.60 22.01
C ALA A 307 -0.52 -7.01 20.94
N HIS A 308 -0.84 -6.73 19.68
CA HIS A 308 0.10 -6.94 18.59
C HIS A 308 0.00 -5.86 17.54
N ALA A 309 1.12 -5.59 16.89
CA ALA A 309 1.21 -4.80 15.67
C ALA A 309 2.04 -5.53 14.63
N SER A 310 1.69 -5.35 13.36
CA SER A 310 2.45 -5.83 12.21
C SER A 310 2.94 -4.65 11.39
N VAL A 311 4.25 -4.57 11.16
CA VAL A 311 4.85 -3.52 10.33
C VAL A 311 5.50 -4.17 9.11
N PHE A 312 5.03 -3.79 7.93
CA PHE A 312 5.59 -4.24 6.66
C PHE A 312 6.61 -3.22 6.17
N VAL A 313 7.83 -3.66 5.88
CA VAL A 313 8.87 -2.81 5.30
C VAL A 313 8.81 -2.93 3.78
N ALA A 314 8.40 -1.86 3.12
CA ALA A 314 8.17 -1.79 1.69
C ALA A 314 9.17 -0.84 1.00
N PRO A 315 9.25 -0.86 -0.35
CA PRO A 315 9.96 0.16 -1.11
C PRO A 315 9.41 1.58 -0.86
N PRO A 316 10.18 2.63 -1.21
CA PRO A 316 9.72 4.01 -1.22
C PRO A 316 8.43 4.21 -2.03
N ASP A 317 7.62 5.19 -1.64
CA ASP A 317 6.49 5.67 -2.44
C ASP A 317 6.99 6.80 -3.33
N PHE A 318 7.01 6.57 -4.64
CA PHE A 318 7.53 7.57 -5.60
C PHE A 318 6.46 8.51 -6.14
N ALA A 319 5.18 8.25 -5.84
CA ALA A 319 4.06 9.09 -6.25
C ALA A 319 3.00 9.15 -5.12
N PRO A 320 3.36 9.65 -3.93
CA PRO A 320 2.48 9.64 -2.77
C PRO A 320 1.26 10.54 -2.91
N ASP A 321 1.21 11.41 -3.91
CA ASP A 321 0.05 12.21 -4.34
C ASP A 321 -0.93 11.42 -5.23
N ARG A 322 -0.59 10.20 -5.64
CA ARG A 322 -1.42 9.33 -6.49
C ARG A 322 -1.93 8.15 -5.66
N ARG A 323 -3.20 8.20 -5.29
CA ARG A 323 -3.84 7.21 -4.42
C ARG A 323 -4.13 5.94 -5.22
N PRO A 324 -3.85 4.75 -4.67
CA PRO A 324 -4.21 3.51 -5.33
C PRO A 324 -5.74 3.34 -5.32
N PHE A 325 -6.33 3.01 -6.47
CA PHE A 325 -7.77 2.70 -6.52
C PHE A 325 -8.13 1.43 -5.76
N LEU A 326 -7.19 0.48 -5.64
CA LEU A 326 -7.29 -0.69 -4.79
C LEU A 326 -6.28 -0.57 -3.64
N SER A 327 -6.77 -0.24 -2.46
CA SER A 327 -5.97 -0.10 -1.24
C SER A 327 -6.02 -1.36 -0.37
N LEU A 328 -5.12 -1.44 0.62
CA LEU A 328 -5.16 -2.50 1.64
C LEU A 328 -6.48 -2.49 2.43
N ALA A 329 -7.06 -1.32 2.68
CA ALA A 329 -8.35 -1.21 3.36
C ALA A 329 -9.47 -1.84 2.53
N ASP A 330 -9.42 -1.67 1.21
CA ASP A 330 -10.43 -2.24 0.29
C ASP A 330 -10.36 -3.78 0.28
N GLU A 331 -9.13 -4.33 0.26
CA GLU A 331 -8.87 -5.78 0.37
C GLU A 331 -9.27 -6.35 1.73
N LEU A 332 -8.99 -5.63 2.83
CA LEU A 332 -9.37 -6.06 4.17
C LEU A 332 -10.89 -6.08 4.36
N ASN A 333 -11.60 -5.08 3.80
CA ASN A 333 -13.07 -5.06 3.83
C ASN A 333 -13.66 -6.29 3.14
N ASP A 334 -13.15 -6.64 1.96
CA ASP A 334 -13.63 -7.82 1.20
C ASP A 334 -13.35 -9.16 1.91
N ARG A 335 -12.25 -9.23 2.68
CA ARG A 335 -11.86 -10.43 3.42
C ARG A 335 -12.56 -10.53 4.78
N SER A 336 -13.21 -9.46 5.23
CA SER A 336 -13.92 -9.44 6.51
C SER A 336 -15.19 -10.30 6.45
N ALA A 337 -15.40 -11.13 7.49
CA ALA A 337 -16.67 -11.86 7.66
C ALA A 337 -17.87 -10.92 7.83
N ALA A 338 -17.63 -9.68 8.24
CA ALA A 338 -18.59 -8.59 8.33
C ALA A 338 -18.32 -7.52 7.26
N ARG A 339 -18.07 -7.95 6.01
CA ARG A 339 -17.85 -7.06 4.86
C ARG A 339 -18.86 -5.91 4.87
N VAL A 340 -18.36 -4.69 4.88
CA VAL A 340 -19.17 -3.49 4.80
C VAL A 340 -19.57 -3.28 3.35
N GLY A 341 -20.87 -3.34 3.08
CA GLY A 341 -21.43 -3.06 1.76
C GLY A 341 -21.31 -1.58 1.36
N PRO A 342 -21.59 -1.27 0.08
CA PRO A 342 -21.62 0.10 -0.40
C PRO A 342 -22.58 0.99 0.44
N PRO A 343 -22.27 2.28 0.60
CA PRO A 343 -23.19 3.24 1.19
C PRO A 343 -24.51 3.31 0.40
N GLY A 344 -25.60 3.70 1.07
CA GLY A 344 -26.84 4.09 0.41
C GLY A 344 -27.00 5.60 0.32
N GLY A 345 -27.93 6.07 -0.51
CA GLY A 345 -28.35 7.47 -0.56
C GLY A 345 -27.30 8.42 -1.12
N GLU A 346 -27.24 9.65 -0.57
CA GLU A 346 -26.40 10.75 -1.06
C GLU A 346 -24.89 10.44 -1.02
N GLN A 347 -24.44 9.58 -0.10
CA GLN A 347 -23.03 9.15 -0.03
C GLN A 347 -22.60 8.29 -1.22
N LEU A 348 -23.53 7.78 -2.04
CA LEU A 348 -23.15 6.89 -3.14
C LEU A 348 -22.37 7.62 -4.23
N ASP A 349 -22.69 8.89 -4.49
CA ASP A 349 -21.94 9.72 -5.45
C ASP A 349 -20.51 9.95 -4.97
N ASP A 350 -20.32 10.44 -3.73
CA ASP A 350 -19.00 10.74 -3.16
C ASP A 350 -18.02 9.56 -3.20
N TRP A 351 -18.53 8.35 -2.99
CA TRP A 351 -17.72 7.14 -3.01
C TRP A 351 -17.38 6.68 -4.43
N VAL A 352 -18.27 6.89 -5.39
CA VAL A 352 -18.01 6.58 -6.81
C VAL A 352 -17.07 7.60 -7.43
N GLU A 353 -17.30 8.89 -7.18
CA GLU A 353 -16.42 9.97 -7.63
C GLU A 353 -14.99 9.73 -7.14
N ASP A 354 -14.82 9.51 -5.83
CA ASP A 354 -13.51 9.22 -5.26
C ASP A 354 -12.87 7.94 -5.83
N LEU A 355 -13.64 6.89 -6.11
CA LEU A 355 -13.09 5.71 -6.77
C LEU A 355 -12.58 6.05 -8.18
N PHE A 356 -13.34 6.82 -8.96
CA PHE A 356 -12.95 7.20 -10.32
C PHE A 356 -11.78 8.20 -10.35
N GLU A 357 -11.66 9.09 -9.35
CA GLU A 357 -10.46 9.89 -9.13
C GLU A 357 -9.23 9.01 -8.90
N ARG A 358 -9.31 8.03 -7.99
CA ARG A 358 -8.19 7.10 -7.73
C ARG A 358 -7.84 6.25 -8.97
N ILE A 359 -8.83 5.89 -9.77
CA ILE A 359 -8.62 5.20 -11.06
C ILE A 359 -7.86 6.12 -12.03
N TYR A 360 -8.23 7.40 -12.12
CA TYR A 360 -7.49 8.38 -12.92
C TYR A 360 -6.05 8.55 -12.41
N GLU A 361 -5.85 8.73 -11.11
CA GLU A 361 -4.53 8.86 -10.48
C GLU A 361 -3.65 7.63 -10.74
N THR A 362 -4.24 6.43 -10.77
CA THR A 362 -3.52 5.21 -11.12
C THR A 362 -3.23 5.13 -12.62
N ALA A 363 -4.19 5.46 -13.49
CA ALA A 363 -4.02 5.49 -14.94
C ALA A 363 -2.92 6.47 -15.37
N SER A 364 -2.80 7.62 -14.68
CA SER A 364 -1.84 8.66 -15.05
C SER A 364 -0.39 8.21 -14.93
N MET A 365 -0.12 7.25 -14.02
CA MET A 365 1.19 6.64 -13.82
C MET A 365 1.52 5.50 -14.79
N MET A 366 0.57 5.05 -15.61
CA MET A 366 0.72 3.86 -16.44
C MET A 366 1.10 4.19 -17.88
N ASN A 367 2.03 3.40 -18.45
CA ASN A 367 2.28 3.36 -19.89
C ASN A 367 1.31 2.36 -20.54
N VAL A 368 0.12 2.84 -20.89
CA VAL A 368 -0.96 2.02 -21.46
C VAL A 368 -0.57 1.50 -22.85
N ASP A 369 0.18 2.27 -23.64
CA ASP A 369 0.70 1.84 -24.94
C ASP A 369 1.55 0.57 -24.80
N PHE A 370 2.50 0.57 -23.86
CA PHE A 370 3.36 -0.58 -23.57
C PHE A 370 2.55 -1.78 -23.10
N TRP A 371 1.66 -1.60 -22.12
CA TRP A 371 0.89 -2.71 -21.57
C TRP A 371 -0.10 -3.28 -22.57
N ARG A 372 -0.73 -2.44 -23.39
CA ARG A 372 -1.60 -2.90 -24.47
C ARG A 372 -0.79 -3.67 -25.52
N ALA A 373 0.36 -3.16 -25.95
CA ALA A 373 1.19 -3.83 -26.95
C ALA A 373 1.67 -5.21 -26.47
N THR A 374 2.09 -5.32 -25.21
CA THR A 374 2.69 -6.55 -24.65
C THR A 374 1.68 -7.52 -24.05
N ARG A 375 0.51 -7.03 -23.61
CA ARG A 375 -0.46 -7.80 -22.82
C ARG A 375 -1.91 -7.70 -23.33
N GLY A 376 -2.19 -6.96 -24.40
CA GLY A 376 -3.51 -7.01 -25.05
C GLY A 376 -3.73 -8.36 -25.71
N LEU A 377 -4.89 -8.97 -25.52
CA LEU A 377 -5.25 -10.24 -26.16
C LEU A 377 -5.17 -10.08 -27.69
N PRO A 378 -4.23 -10.75 -28.38
CA PRO A 378 -4.11 -10.64 -29.83
C PRO A 378 -5.15 -11.53 -30.53
N GLY A 379 -5.46 -11.21 -31.79
CA GLY A 379 -6.32 -12.06 -32.64
C GLY A 379 -7.72 -12.24 -32.07
N LEU A 380 -8.38 -11.14 -31.68
CA LEU A 380 -9.79 -11.12 -31.34
C LEU A 380 -10.61 -11.77 -32.47
N THR A 381 -11.63 -12.54 -32.11
CA THR A 381 -12.49 -13.24 -33.08
C THR A 381 -13.96 -13.15 -32.69
N GLY A 382 -14.84 -13.52 -33.63
CA GLY A 382 -16.28 -13.63 -33.39
C GLY A 382 -16.89 -12.32 -32.91
N THR A 383 -17.64 -12.38 -31.80
CA THR A 383 -18.35 -11.24 -31.20
C THR A 383 -17.43 -10.18 -30.61
N ARG A 384 -16.12 -10.45 -30.48
CA ARG A 384 -15.12 -9.47 -30.01
C ARG A 384 -14.60 -8.57 -31.12
N LEU A 385 -14.92 -8.86 -32.38
CA LEU A 385 -14.58 -8.00 -33.51
C LEU A 385 -15.79 -7.17 -33.94
N ALA A 386 -15.58 -5.87 -34.11
CA ALA A 386 -16.47 -5.01 -34.87
C ALA A 386 -16.31 -5.31 -36.37
N GLY A 387 -17.41 -5.16 -37.13
CA GLY A 387 -17.40 -5.39 -38.57
C GLY A 387 -16.58 -4.38 -39.38
N THR A 388 -16.25 -3.22 -38.80
CA THR A 388 -15.43 -2.17 -39.43
C THR A 388 -14.50 -1.54 -38.41
N ALA A 389 -13.29 -1.15 -38.86
CA ALA A 389 -12.34 -0.43 -38.01
C ALA A 389 -12.88 0.97 -37.66
N VAL A 390 -12.46 1.52 -36.51
CA VAL A 390 -12.65 2.94 -36.19
C VAL A 390 -11.89 3.78 -37.24
N PRO A 391 -12.56 4.71 -37.95
CA PRO A 391 -11.89 5.55 -38.95
C PRO A 391 -10.77 6.39 -38.33
N GLU A 392 -9.65 6.54 -39.04
CA GLU A 392 -8.49 7.35 -38.62
C GLU A 392 -7.82 6.91 -37.30
N ASP A 393 -8.10 5.68 -36.85
CA ASP A 393 -7.45 5.11 -35.68
C ASP A 393 -6.14 4.39 -36.06
N HIS A 394 -5.06 4.74 -35.38
CA HIS A 394 -3.71 4.26 -35.66
C HIS A 394 -3.20 3.22 -34.64
N VAL A 395 -4.06 2.67 -33.78
CA VAL A 395 -3.67 1.58 -32.87
C VAL A 395 -3.51 0.27 -33.65
N ALA A 396 -2.28 -0.23 -33.73
CA ALA A 396 -1.93 -1.47 -34.41
C ALA A 396 -1.47 -2.56 -33.42
N PRO A 397 -1.76 -3.85 -33.65
CA PRO A 397 -2.65 -4.38 -34.69
C PRO A 397 -4.15 -4.10 -34.39
N PRO A 398 -4.99 -3.90 -35.41
CA PRO A 398 -6.41 -3.56 -35.24
C PRO A 398 -7.24 -4.60 -34.49
N ASP A 399 -6.92 -5.88 -34.64
CA ASP A 399 -7.63 -7.04 -34.11
C ASP A 399 -7.10 -7.52 -32.75
N GLN A 400 -6.25 -6.74 -32.08
CA GLN A 400 -5.89 -6.98 -30.69
C GLN A 400 -6.78 -6.15 -29.75
N ALA A 401 -6.93 -6.59 -28.51
CA ALA A 401 -7.62 -5.85 -27.45
C ALA A 401 -7.30 -4.35 -27.47
N MET A 402 -8.34 -3.51 -27.38
CA MET A 402 -8.27 -2.04 -27.49
C MET A 402 -7.76 -1.52 -28.85
N GLY A 403 -7.65 -2.38 -29.86
CA GLY A 403 -7.43 -2.01 -31.26
C GLY A 403 -8.69 -1.49 -31.93
N SER A 404 -8.54 -0.96 -33.14
CA SER A 404 -9.63 -0.32 -33.88
C SER A 404 -10.75 -1.26 -34.34
N LEU A 405 -10.54 -2.59 -34.30
CA LEU A 405 -11.57 -3.60 -34.54
C LEU A 405 -12.14 -4.22 -33.25
N ASP A 406 -11.67 -3.85 -32.06
CA ASP A 406 -12.24 -4.37 -30.82
C ASP A 406 -13.71 -3.90 -30.67
N ALA A 407 -14.64 -4.83 -30.55
CA ALA A 407 -16.08 -4.53 -30.45
C ALA A 407 -16.44 -3.70 -29.21
N LEU A 408 -15.59 -3.71 -28.19
CA LEU A 408 -15.77 -2.90 -26.99
C LEU A 408 -15.18 -1.50 -27.13
N ARG A 409 -14.41 -1.20 -28.18
CA ARG A 409 -13.80 0.11 -28.39
C ARG A 409 -14.87 1.17 -28.66
N ASP A 410 -14.78 2.29 -27.94
CA ASP A 410 -15.62 3.45 -28.25
C ASP A 410 -15.21 4.00 -29.62
N ARG A 411 -16.17 4.05 -30.55
CA ARG A 411 -15.92 4.38 -31.96
C ARG A 411 -15.85 5.88 -32.22
N ASP A 412 -16.25 6.70 -31.25
CA ASP A 412 -16.24 8.15 -31.36
C ASP A 412 -14.85 8.75 -31.08
N PHE A 413 -13.90 7.93 -30.61
CA PHE A 413 -12.58 8.37 -30.17
C PHE A 413 -11.46 7.64 -30.90
N PRO A 414 -11.09 8.04 -32.13
CA PRO A 414 -9.91 7.52 -32.79
C PRO A 414 -8.63 7.94 -32.05
N ILE A 415 -7.63 7.06 -32.03
CA ILE A 415 -6.29 7.37 -31.50
C ILE A 415 -5.36 7.77 -32.65
N ALA A 416 -4.75 8.94 -32.53
CA ALA A 416 -3.78 9.44 -33.50
C ALA A 416 -2.51 8.59 -33.53
N ALA A 417 -1.77 8.66 -34.64
CA ALA A 417 -0.44 8.06 -34.73
C ALA A 417 0.52 8.70 -33.72
N PRO A 418 1.49 7.95 -33.17
CA PRO A 418 2.55 8.53 -32.34
C PRO A 418 3.26 9.66 -33.07
N SER A 419 3.52 10.76 -32.37
CA SER A 419 4.24 11.92 -32.88
C SER A 419 5.31 12.36 -31.89
N THR A 420 6.14 13.33 -32.28
CA THR A 420 7.11 13.94 -31.37
C THR A 420 6.42 14.61 -30.17
N ASP A 421 5.25 15.21 -30.39
CA ASP A 421 4.49 15.91 -29.34
C ASP A 421 3.68 14.94 -28.47
N VAL A 422 3.21 13.83 -29.06
CA VAL A 422 2.42 12.80 -28.39
C VAL A 422 3.02 11.43 -28.70
N PRO A 423 4.10 11.04 -27.99
CA PRO A 423 4.79 9.78 -28.27
C PRO A 423 4.01 8.54 -27.77
N LEU A 424 3.08 8.73 -26.82
CA LEU A 424 2.28 7.68 -26.18
C LEU A 424 0.77 8.01 -26.30
N PRO A 425 0.20 7.95 -27.51
CA PRO A 425 -1.14 8.47 -27.78
C PRO A 425 -2.24 7.70 -27.04
N LEU A 426 -2.07 6.40 -26.76
CA LEU A 426 -3.05 5.64 -25.99
C LEU A 426 -3.01 6.00 -24.50
N SER A 427 -1.83 6.22 -23.94
CA SER A 427 -1.65 6.67 -22.55
C SER A 427 -2.22 8.07 -22.35
N GLU A 428 -1.96 9.00 -23.27
CA GLU A 428 -2.55 10.34 -23.26
C GLU A 428 -4.08 10.29 -23.37
N HIS A 429 -4.61 9.46 -24.26
CA HIS A 429 -6.05 9.27 -24.37
C HIS A 429 -6.65 8.70 -23.08
N ALA A 430 -6.02 7.68 -22.49
CA ALA A 430 -6.47 7.07 -21.23
C ALA A 430 -6.49 8.11 -20.10
N ARG A 431 -5.43 8.91 -19.96
CA ARG A 431 -5.35 10.03 -18.99
C ARG A 431 -6.51 11.00 -19.17
N SER A 432 -6.71 11.50 -20.39
CA SER A 432 -7.77 12.44 -20.70
C SER A 432 -9.16 11.88 -20.40
N ARG A 433 -9.45 10.65 -20.85
CA ARG A 433 -10.76 10.01 -20.64
C ARG A 433 -11.02 9.72 -19.16
N HIS A 434 -10.03 9.19 -18.44
CA HIS A 434 -10.18 8.94 -17.01
C HIS A 434 -10.31 10.23 -16.21
N ARG A 435 -9.63 11.32 -16.58
CA ARG A 435 -9.83 12.64 -15.97
C ARG A 435 -11.23 13.18 -16.20
N THR A 436 -11.76 13.06 -17.41
CA THR A 436 -13.15 13.46 -17.67
C THR A 436 -14.13 12.64 -16.84
N LEU A 437 -13.90 11.32 -16.74
CA LEU A 437 -14.81 10.42 -16.03
C LEU A 437 -14.60 10.40 -14.50
N SER A 438 -13.61 11.11 -13.97
CA SER A 438 -13.50 11.31 -12.53
C SER A 438 -14.49 12.33 -12.00
N GLY A 439 -15.07 13.18 -12.86
CA GLY A 439 -16.20 14.05 -12.48
C GLY A 439 -17.52 13.30 -12.47
N ILE A 440 -18.27 13.40 -11.37
CA ILE A 440 -19.52 12.65 -11.21
C ILE A 440 -20.59 13.04 -12.25
N ALA A 441 -20.61 14.29 -12.72
CA ALA A 441 -21.57 14.77 -13.72
C ALA A 441 -21.33 14.14 -15.10
N GLU A 442 -20.07 14.09 -15.53
CA GLU A 442 -19.64 13.48 -16.78
C GLU A 442 -19.86 11.98 -16.77
N LEU A 443 -19.64 11.33 -15.62
CA LEU A 443 -19.90 9.91 -15.44
C LEU A 443 -21.40 9.62 -15.54
N ARG A 444 -22.27 10.48 -14.98
CA ARG A 444 -23.73 10.38 -15.15
C ARG A 444 -24.15 10.57 -16.61
N ASP A 445 -23.55 11.53 -17.31
CA ASP A 445 -23.82 11.75 -18.73
C ASP A 445 -23.39 10.56 -19.59
N LEU A 446 -22.32 9.85 -19.21
CA LEU A 446 -21.95 8.57 -19.84
C LEU A 446 -23.02 7.51 -19.61
N VAL A 447 -23.44 7.30 -18.36
CA VAL A 447 -24.47 6.30 -18.00
C VAL A 447 -25.80 6.62 -18.66
N ALA A 448 -26.20 7.89 -18.71
CA ALA A 448 -27.44 8.32 -19.36
C ALA A 448 -27.43 8.03 -20.86
N ARG A 449 -26.30 8.25 -21.54
CA ARG A 449 -26.15 7.97 -22.98
C ARG A 449 -25.97 6.48 -23.30
N GLN A 450 -25.29 5.74 -22.42
CA GLN A 450 -24.97 4.33 -22.60
C GLN A 450 -25.20 3.54 -21.29
N PRO A 451 -26.46 3.23 -20.94
CA PRO A 451 -26.83 2.65 -19.64
C PRO A 451 -26.07 1.39 -19.23
N ASP A 452 -25.75 0.53 -20.20
CA ASP A 452 -25.07 -0.74 -19.95
C ASP A 452 -23.54 -0.65 -20.09
N ARG A 453 -22.98 0.51 -20.42
CA ARG A 453 -21.56 0.64 -20.79
C ARG A 453 -20.62 0.29 -19.65
N LEU A 454 -20.87 0.82 -18.45
CA LEU A 454 -20.03 0.52 -17.28
C LEU A 454 -20.07 -0.97 -16.94
N LYS A 455 -21.26 -1.59 -16.94
CA LYS A 455 -21.42 -3.02 -16.70
C LYS A 455 -20.74 -3.88 -17.76
N THR A 456 -20.73 -3.42 -19.01
CA THR A 456 -20.06 -4.12 -20.11
C THR A 456 -18.53 -4.01 -19.99
N LEU A 457 -18.02 -2.83 -19.62
CA LEU A 457 -16.59 -2.57 -19.57
C LEU A 457 -15.94 -3.05 -18.27
N ILE A 458 -16.62 -3.02 -17.13
CA ILE A 458 -16.02 -3.36 -15.84
C ILE A 458 -16.22 -4.85 -15.57
N ARG A 459 -15.15 -5.54 -15.20
CA ARG A 459 -15.19 -6.95 -14.83
C ARG A 459 -15.61 -7.16 -13.40
N GLN A 460 -16.26 -8.30 -13.15
CA GLN A 460 -16.37 -8.79 -11.79
C GLN A 460 -14.96 -9.13 -11.24
N PRO A 461 -14.74 -9.00 -9.92
CA PRO A 461 -13.50 -9.44 -9.31
C PRO A 461 -13.21 -10.90 -9.67
N PHE A 462 -11.96 -11.19 -10.03
CA PHE A 462 -11.48 -12.52 -10.43
C PHE A 462 -12.12 -13.12 -11.69
N GLU A 463 -12.91 -12.36 -12.45
CA GLU A 463 -13.45 -12.80 -13.74
C GLU A 463 -12.31 -12.96 -14.77
N VAL A 464 -12.23 -14.15 -15.38
CA VAL A 464 -11.26 -14.50 -16.43
C VAL A 464 -12.04 -14.84 -17.70
N GLU A 465 -11.75 -14.15 -18.79
CA GLU A 465 -12.41 -14.41 -20.08
C GLU A 465 -11.66 -15.47 -20.91
N ASP A 466 -12.35 -16.04 -21.89
CA ASP A 466 -11.73 -16.96 -22.85
C ASP A 466 -10.53 -16.30 -23.54
N GLY A 467 -9.39 -16.98 -23.58
CA GLY A 467 -8.14 -16.49 -24.16
C GLY A 467 -7.23 -15.78 -23.15
N GLU A 468 -7.68 -15.53 -21.93
CA GLU A 468 -6.90 -14.88 -20.88
C GLU A 468 -6.27 -15.87 -19.89
N GLN A 469 -6.31 -17.17 -20.21
CA GLN A 469 -5.81 -18.20 -19.32
C GLN A 469 -4.31 -17.96 -19.04
N GLY A 470 -3.96 -17.80 -17.76
CA GLY A 470 -2.60 -17.50 -17.31
C GLY A 470 -2.34 -16.03 -16.96
N GLY A 471 -3.25 -15.09 -17.24
CA GLY A 471 -3.15 -13.68 -16.83
C GLY A 471 -2.14 -12.82 -17.60
N ASP A 472 -1.37 -13.44 -18.50
CA ASP A 472 -0.35 -12.79 -19.33
C ASP A 472 -0.94 -11.91 -20.44
N VAL A 473 -2.18 -12.17 -20.85
CA VAL A 473 -2.90 -11.37 -21.85
C VAL A 473 -4.31 -11.09 -21.38
N THR A 474 -4.88 -9.96 -21.79
CA THR A 474 -6.21 -9.51 -21.37
C THR A 474 -6.96 -8.79 -22.48
N THR A 475 -8.29 -8.95 -22.54
CA THR A 475 -9.22 -8.13 -23.30
C THR A 475 -9.27 -6.70 -22.76
N MET A 476 -10.03 -5.80 -23.40
CA MET A 476 -10.09 -4.39 -23.00
C MET A 476 -11.06 -4.07 -21.85
N ARG A 477 -11.80 -5.05 -21.31
CA ARG A 477 -12.69 -4.83 -20.15
C ARG A 477 -11.87 -4.47 -18.91
N MET A 478 -12.09 -3.28 -18.35
CA MET A 478 -11.41 -2.65 -17.20
C MET A 478 -11.29 -3.57 -15.97
N PRO A 479 -10.12 -3.58 -15.27
CA PRO A 479 -8.91 -2.74 -15.43
C PRO A 479 -7.66 -3.52 -15.96
N PRO A 480 -7.62 -3.96 -17.24
CA PRO A 480 -6.74 -5.01 -17.72
C PRO A 480 -5.34 -4.50 -18.06
N PHE A 481 -5.23 -3.21 -18.38
CA PHE A 481 -3.98 -2.53 -18.70
C PHE A 481 -3.41 -1.73 -17.54
N MET A 482 -4.14 -1.67 -16.41
CA MET A 482 -3.58 -1.23 -15.14
C MET A 482 -3.07 -2.50 -14.46
N ARG A 483 -1.75 -2.66 -14.37
CA ARG A 483 -1.13 -3.90 -13.91
C ARG A 483 -0.34 -3.69 -12.63
N GLN A 484 -0.37 -4.68 -11.75
CA GLN A 484 0.48 -4.69 -10.54
C GLN A 484 1.96 -4.94 -10.91
N SER A 485 2.86 -4.88 -9.93
CA SER A 485 4.31 -5.09 -10.14
C SER A 485 4.62 -6.42 -10.85
N ASN A 486 3.77 -7.43 -10.65
CA ASN A 486 3.84 -8.73 -11.33
C ASN A 486 3.41 -8.75 -12.79
N ALA A 487 3.13 -7.60 -13.39
CA ALA A 487 2.51 -7.51 -14.70
C ALA A 487 1.18 -8.29 -14.81
N LEU A 488 0.48 -8.54 -13.70
CA LEU A 488 -0.87 -9.12 -13.70
C LEU A 488 -1.91 -7.98 -13.72
N PRO A 489 -3.08 -8.18 -14.34
CA PRO A 489 -4.13 -7.17 -14.33
C PRO A 489 -4.57 -6.88 -12.90
N LEU A 490 -4.77 -5.59 -12.59
CA LEU A 490 -5.45 -5.18 -11.37
C LEU A 490 -6.94 -5.51 -11.49
N THR A 491 -7.63 -5.58 -10.36
CA THR A 491 -9.08 -5.79 -10.29
C THR A 491 -9.68 -4.85 -9.24
N LEU A 492 -10.95 -4.49 -9.40
CA LEU A 492 -11.68 -3.89 -8.29
C LEU A 492 -11.90 -4.93 -7.19
N ALA A 493 -11.95 -4.48 -5.95
CA ALA A 493 -12.53 -5.26 -4.86
C ALA A 493 -14.02 -5.52 -5.14
N ALA A 494 -14.57 -6.60 -4.61
CA ALA A 494 -15.98 -6.97 -4.74
C ALA A 494 -16.92 -5.89 -4.22
N TRP A 495 -16.61 -5.27 -3.07
CA TRP A 495 -17.44 -4.17 -2.57
C TRP A 495 -17.37 -2.92 -3.47
N GLN A 496 -16.22 -2.65 -4.13
CA GLN A 496 -16.07 -1.55 -5.09
C GLN A 496 -16.83 -1.82 -6.39
N TYR A 497 -16.81 -3.07 -6.85
CA TYR A 497 -17.64 -3.49 -7.98
C TYR A 497 -19.13 -3.32 -7.66
N ASP A 498 -19.57 -3.82 -6.49
CA ASP A 498 -20.96 -3.68 -6.02
C ASP A 498 -21.37 -2.20 -5.93
N LEU A 499 -20.48 -1.34 -5.42
CA LEU A 499 -20.64 0.12 -5.38
C LEU A 499 -20.95 0.72 -6.77
N VAL A 500 -20.09 0.45 -7.76
CA VAL A 500 -20.23 1.02 -9.10
C VAL A 500 -21.49 0.52 -9.81
N ILE A 501 -21.81 -0.77 -9.69
CA ILE A 501 -22.99 -1.36 -10.32
C ILE A 501 -24.28 -0.86 -9.67
N GLN A 502 -24.31 -0.72 -8.34
CA GLN A 502 -25.44 -0.14 -7.62
C GLN A 502 -25.67 1.32 -8.04
N TRP A 503 -24.60 2.11 -8.11
CA TRP A 503 -24.66 3.50 -8.53
C TRP A 503 -25.14 3.65 -9.97
N ALA A 504 -24.56 2.90 -10.92
CA ALA A 504 -24.98 2.95 -12.31
C ALA A 504 -26.47 2.59 -12.46
N SER A 505 -26.94 1.57 -11.74
CA SER A 505 -28.35 1.18 -11.73
C SER A 505 -29.27 2.27 -11.16
N ALA A 506 -28.82 2.99 -10.13
CA ALA A 506 -29.56 4.10 -9.55
C ALA A 506 -29.61 5.31 -10.50
N ALA A 507 -28.49 5.67 -11.12
CA ALA A 507 -28.37 6.76 -12.08
C ALA A 507 -29.30 6.57 -13.30
N VAL A 508 -29.41 5.34 -13.81
CA VAL A 508 -30.36 5.00 -14.90
C VAL A 508 -31.82 5.17 -14.47
N ARG A 509 -32.16 4.88 -13.21
CA ARG A 509 -33.54 4.96 -12.69
C ARG A 509 -33.99 6.38 -12.35
N ALA A 510 -33.07 7.34 -12.23
CA ALA A 510 -33.37 8.72 -11.84
C ALA A 510 -32.89 9.76 -12.88
N PRO A 511 -33.31 9.68 -14.17
CA PRO A 511 -32.83 10.60 -15.21
C PRO A 511 -33.23 12.07 -14.97
N ALA A 512 -34.26 12.34 -14.14
CA ALA A 512 -34.69 13.69 -13.79
C ALA A 512 -33.66 14.47 -12.93
N LEU A 513 -32.80 13.78 -12.16
CA LEU A 513 -31.70 14.41 -11.41
C LEU A 513 -30.55 14.86 -12.33
N VAL A 514 -30.36 14.19 -13.46
CA VAL A 514 -29.35 14.55 -14.49
C VAL A 514 -29.70 15.90 -15.14
N ALA A 515 -30.99 16.21 -15.30
CA ALA A 515 -31.44 17.51 -15.78
C ALA A 515 -31.36 18.63 -14.71
N ALA A 516 -31.53 18.29 -13.43
CA ALA A 516 -31.44 19.25 -12.32
C ALA A 516 -29.98 19.63 -11.98
N ALA A 517 -29.04 18.69 -12.11
CA ALA A 517 -27.59 18.91 -11.94
C ALA A 517 -26.95 19.85 -12.98
N ARG A 518 -27.70 20.25 -14.01
CA ARG A 518 -27.29 21.27 -15.00
C ARG A 518 -27.46 22.71 -14.51
N SER A 519 -28.09 22.91 -13.35
CA SER A 519 -28.09 24.22 -12.70
C SER A 519 -26.76 24.39 -11.97
N PRO A 520 -26.02 25.50 -12.16
CA PRO A 520 -24.88 25.77 -11.29
C PRO A 520 -25.42 25.86 -9.86
N SER A 521 -25.12 24.85 -9.04
CA SER A 521 -25.31 24.99 -7.61
C SER A 521 -24.43 26.17 -7.20
N PRO A 522 -24.95 27.16 -6.43
CA PRO A 522 -24.05 28.10 -5.79
C PRO A 522 -23.01 27.27 -5.05
N ALA A 523 -21.73 27.70 -5.08
CA ALA A 523 -20.66 27.07 -4.32
C ALA A 523 -21.07 27.03 -2.84
N ALA A 524 -21.73 25.94 -2.45
CA ALA A 524 -21.80 25.53 -1.08
C ALA A 524 -20.37 25.17 -0.72
N ASP A 525 -19.97 25.48 0.51
CA ASP A 525 -18.72 25.00 1.09
C ASP A 525 -18.76 23.47 1.07
N GLU A 526 -18.37 22.87 -0.06
CA GLU A 526 -18.18 21.43 -0.11
C GLU A 526 -17.02 21.12 0.81
N PRO A 527 -17.20 20.17 1.75
CA PRO A 527 -16.15 19.83 2.69
C PRO A 527 -14.91 19.41 1.91
N GLY A 528 -13.76 19.96 2.27
CA GLY A 528 -12.50 19.67 1.57
C GLY A 528 -12.17 18.17 1.64
N PHE A 529 -11.35 17.68 0.73
CA PHE A 529 -10.97 16.25 0.66
C PHE A 529 -10.55 15.65 2.01
N ALA A 530 -9.81 16.40 2.85
CA ALA A 530 -9.42 15.96 4.18
C ALA A 530 -10.63 15.70 5.10
N GLU A 531 -11.67 16.53 5.02
CA GLU A 531 -12.92 16.35 5.77
C GLU A 531 -13.74 15.20 5.21
N ARG A 532 -13.81 15.04 3.88
CA ARG A 532 -14.48 13.88 3.25
C ARG A 532 -13.76 12.58 3.58
N SER A 533 -12.43 12.57 3.57
CA SER A 533 -11.59 11.44 3.97
C SER A 533 -11.73 11.11 5.46
N ALA A 534 -11.74 12.12 6.34
CA ALA A 534 -11.97 11.94 7.78
C ALA A 534 -13.39 11.42 8.07
N ALA A 535 -14.41 11.98 7.41
CA ALA A 535 -15.79 11.51 7.48
C ALA A 535 -15.91 10.08 6.93
N ARG A 536 -15.18 9.74 5.87
CA ARG A 536 -15.12 8.39 5.32
C ARG A 536 -14.46 7.42 6.28
N ARG A 537 -13.32 7.78 6.88
CA ARG A 537 -12.68 7.00 7.95
C ARG A 537 -13.66 6.78 9.11
N ALA A 538 -14.34 7.82 9.58
CA ALA A 538 -15.33 7.73 10.63
C ALA A 538 -16.51 6.82 10.24
N ALA A 539 -17.01 6.92 9.01
CA ALA A 539 -18.08 6.06 8.50
C ALA A 539 -17.64 4.59 8.38
N VAL A 540 -16.40 4.32 7.97
CA VAL A 540 -15.83 2.97 7.93
C VAL A 540 -15.70 2.41 9.35
N LEU A 541 -15.10 3.17 10.28
CA LEU A 541 -14.95 2.76 11.68
C LEU A 541 -16.31 2.46 12.33
N ALA A 542 -17.30 3.36 12.14
CA ALA A 542 -18.66 3.17 12.64
C ALA A 542 -19.32 1.90 12.08
N ARG A 543 -19.10 1.56 10.79
CA ARG A 543 -19.64 0.36 10.16
C ARG A 543 -18.93 -0.92 10.59
N MET A 544 -17.68 -0.84 11.02
CA MET A 544 -16.94 -1.97 11.58
C MET A 544 -17.30 -2.25 13.05
N GLY A 545 -18.18 -1.44 13.67
CA GLY A 545 -18.53 -1.60 15.09
C GLY A 545 -17.39 -1.24 16.05
N VAL A 546 -16.39 -0.50 15.56
CA VAL A 546 -15.31 0.08 16.34
C VAL A 546 -15.72 1.53 16.59
N SER A 547 -16.49 1.76 17.66
CA SER A 547 -16.96 3.09 18.07
C SER A 547 -16.20 3.60 19.28
#